data_AF-A0A933I1R8-F1
#
_entry.id   AF-A0A933I1R8-F1
#
_cell.length_a   1.000
_cell.length_b   1.000
_cell.length_c   1.000
_cell.angle_alpha   90.00
_cell.angle_beta   90.00
_cell.angle_gamma   90.00
#
_symmetry.space_group_name_H-M   'P 1'
#
loop_
_entity.id
_entity.type
_entity.pdbx_description
1 polymer ?
#
loop_
_entity_poly.entity_id
_entity_poly.type
_entity_poly.pdbx_seq_one_letter_code
_entity_poly.pdbx_strand_id
1 'polypeptide(L)'
;MAQVDEQDQRIAAVLGEGPEPDFDQCVDKFCRHLQASLRLPCEVTGLEDFDWEEFYVMGPGDPKEYKELRKTKPSYRDKFELLRIEKGVDSEWMLFHGEDLGAHVRRKSDGREFCLGLAELKAVDRRSPNFRLINDYATWFVNSRFNR
;
A
#
# COMPACT_ATOMS: atom_id res chain seq x y z
N MET A 1 12.08 20.15 1.05
CA MET A 1 11.43 20.91 2.14
C MET A 1 10.01 21.27 1.74
N ALA A 2 9.77 22.14 0.74
CA ALA A 2 8.40 22.52 0.34
C ALA A 2 7.45 21.35 -0.03
N GLN A 3 7.93 20.29 -0.70
CA GLN A 3 7.08 19.15 -1.11
C GLN A 3 6.65 18.26 0.07
N VAL A 4 7.46 18.19 1.12
CA VAL A 4 7.15 17.45 2.35
C VAL A 4 6.08 18.22 3.12
N ASP A 5 6.24 19.54 3.26
CA ASP A 5 5.24 20.41 3.90
C ASP A 5 3.86 20.32 3.22
N GLU A 6 3.80 20.28 1.89
CA GLU A 6 2.53 20.11 1.16
C GLU A 6 1.89 18.73 1.38
N GLN A 7 2.70 17.69 1.55
CA GLN A 7 2.21 16.34 1.83
C GLN A 7 1.66 16.24 3.25
N ASP A 8 2.38 16.79 4.22
CA ASP A 8 1.95 16.82 5.61
C ASP A 8 0.65 17.61 5.78
N GLN A 9 0.48 18.71 5.04
CA GLN A 9 -0.79 19.45 5.01
C GLN A 9 -1.96 18.62 4.48
N ARG A 10 -1.75 17.82 3.42
CA ARG A 10 -2.81 16.93 2.89
C ARG A 10 -3.16 15.83 3.88
N ILE A 11 -2.15 15.23 4.51
CA ILE A 11 -2.33 14.21 5.55
C ILE A 11 -3.09 14.80 6.74
N ALA A 12 -2.68 15.97 7.24
CA ALA A 12 -3.36 16.67 8.31
C ALA A 12 -4.82 17.00 7.96
N ALA A 13 -5.10 17.40 6.71
CA ALA A 13 -6.47 17.66 6.26
C ALA A 13 -7.36 16.40 6.27
N VAL A 14 -6.80 15.20 6.05
CA VAL A 14 -7.53 13.93 6.18
C VAL A 14 -7.78 13.56 7.64
N LEU A 15 -6.78 13.77 8.50
CA LEU A 15 -6.87 13.43 9.92
C LEU A 15 -7.68 14.44 10.74
N GLY A 16 -7.80 15.68 10.26
CA GLY A 16 -8.51 16.78 10.91
C GLY A 16 -7.72 17.42 12.04
N GLU A 17 -8.18 18.60 12.48
CA GLU A 17 -7.62 19.34 13.61
C GLU A 17 -8.26 18.86 14.93
N GLY A 18 -7.45 18.49 15.93
CA GLY A 18 -7.92 17.99 17.23
C GLY A 18 -6.79 17.35 18.05
N PRO A 19 -7.07 16.89 19.29
CA PRO A 19 -6.11 16.08 20.04
C PRO A 19 -5.71 14.85 19.22
N GLU A 20 -4.44 14.44 19.32
CA GLU A 20 -3.87 13.34 18.54
C GLU A 20 -4.80 12.11 18.64
N PRO A 21 -5.50 11.73 17.54
CA PRO A 21 -6.37 10.58 17.56
C PRO A 21 -5.52 9.32 17.76
N ASP A 22 -6.10 8.28 18.34
CA ASP A 22 -5.42 6.99 18.35
C ASP A 22 -5.17 6.51 16.91
N PHE A 23 -4.17 5.64 16.76
CA PHE A 23 -3.76 5.17 15.45
C PHE A 23 -4.91 4.52 14.67
N ASP A 24 -5.73 3.72 15.32
CA ASP A 24 -6.84 3.00 14.67
C ASP A 24 -7.91 3.96 14.16
N GLN A 25 -8.19 5.03 14.89
CA GLN A 25 -9.05 6.13 14.47
C GLN A 25 -8.48 6.87 13.27
N CYS A 26 -7.16 7.07 13.22
CA CYS A 26 -6.50 7.66 12.06
C CYS A 26 -6.61 6.76 10.83
N VAL A 27 -6.38 5.45 10.99
CA VAL A 27 -6.60 4.46 9.92
C VAL A 27 -8.06 4.48 9.45
N ASP A 28 -9.04 4.62 10.35
CA ASP A 28 -10.46 4.74 9.98
C ASP A 28 -10.74 5.98 9.14
N LYS A 29 -10.19 7.14 9.54
CA LYS A 29 -10.33 8.39 8.79
C LYS A 29 -9.74 8.26 7.38
N PHE A 30 -8.53 7.70 7.29
CA PHE A 30 -7.90 7.42 6.00
C PHE A 30 -8.72 6.46 5.15
N CYS A 31 -9.18 5.34 5.71
CA CYS A 31 -9.98 4.36 5.00
C CYS A 31 -11.23 5.00 4.38
N ARG A 32 -12.00 5.77 5.17
CA ARG A 32 -13.18 6.49 4.68
C ARG A 32 -12.84 7.50 3.59
N HIS A 33 -11.79 8.30 3.79
CA HIS A 33 -11.34 9.29 2.82
C HIS A 33 -10.94 8.65 1.49
N LEU A 34 -10.13 7.58 1.54
CA LEU A 34 -9.65 6.87 0.37
C LEU A 34 -10.77 6.12 -0.36
N GLN A 35 -11.68 5.46 0.35
CA GLN A 35 -12.85 4.82 -0.25
C GLN A 35 -13.74 5.81 -1.00
N ALA A 36 -13.85 7.05 -0.53
CA ALA A 36 -14.61 8.10 -1.20
C ALA A 36 -13.86 8.79 -2.35
N SER A 37 -12.52 8.78 -2.33
CA SER A 37 -11.69 9.62 -3.21
C SER A 37 -10.96 8.84 -4.31
N LEU A 38 -10.65 7.56 -4.09
CA LEU A 38 -9.95 6.73 -5.06
C LEU A 38 -10.82 6.49 -6.30
N ARG A 39 -10.21 6.66 -7.48
CA ARG A 39 -10.84 6.30 -8.75
C ARG A 39 -10.48 4.87 -9.08
N LEU A 40 -11.39 3.94 -8.82
CA LEU A 40 -11.17 2.50 -8.99
C LEU A 40 -11.88 1.95 -10.24
N PRO A 41 -11.35 0.91 -10.89
CA PRO A 41 -10.04 0.31 -10.63
C PRO A 41 -8.90 1.24 -11.09
N CYS A 42 -7.71 1.12 -10.48
CA CYS A 42 -6.52 1.81 -10.96
C CYS A 42 -5.27 0.93 -10.91
N GLU A 43 -4.26 1.26 -11.73
CA GLU A 43 -3.06 0.45 -11.81
C GLU A 43 -2.05 0.80 -10.69
N VAL A 44 -1.62 -0.23 -9.96
CA VAL A 44 -0.65 -0.16 -8.87
C VAL A 44 0.46 -1.20 -9.06
N THR A 45 1.57 -1.02 -8.33
CA THR A 45 2.75 -1.89 -8.31
C THR A 45 3.34 -1.84 -6.91
N GLY A 46 4.18 -2.81 -6.54
CA GLY A 46 4.87 -2.75 -5.24
C GLY A 46 5.73 -1.50 -5.10
N LEU A 47 5.67 -0.90 -3.92
CA LEU A 47 6.52 0.23 -3.54
C LEU A 47 7.98 -0.23 -3.48
N GLU A 48 8.23 -1.31 -2.75
CA GLU A 48 9.49 -2.03 -2.50
C GLU A 48 9.25 -3.55 -2.60
N ASP A 49 10.31 -4.36 -2.46
CA ASP A 49 10.19 -5.82 -2.40
C ASP A 49 9.29 -6.26 -1.24
N PHE A 50 8.43 -7.24 -1.50
CA PHE A 50 7.60 -7.84 -0.44
C PHE A 50 8.45 -8.72 0.48
N ASP A 51 8.00 -8.95 1.71
CA ASP A 51 8.73 -9.71 2.74
C ASP A 51 9.31 -11.05 2.23
N TRP A 52 8.51 -11.82 1.48
CA TRP A 52 8.97 -13.10 0.92
C TRP A 52 10.05 -12.96 -0.18
N GLU A 53 10.15 -11.80 -0.83
CA GLU A 53 11.10 -11.51 -1.90
C GLU A 53 12.48 -11.08 -1.37
N GLU A 54 12.59 -10.56 -0.14
CA GLU A 54 13.83 -10.01 0.40
C GLU A 54 14.98 -11.03 0.36
N PHE A 55 14.71 -12.29 0.73
CA PHE A 55 15.69 -13.38 0.67
C PHE A 55 16.28 -13.60 -0.73
N TYR A 56 15.51 -13.32 -1.79
CA TYR A 56 15.92 -13.50 -3.19
C TYR A 56 16.44 -12.21 -3.83
N VAL A 57 16.02 -11.04 -3.36
CA VAL A 57 16.41 -9.73 -3.89
C VAL A 57 17.69 -9.21 -3.23
N MET A 58 17.78 -9.33 -1.91
CA MET A 58 18.89 -8.84 -1.09
C MET A 58 19.74 -9.97 -0.49
N GLY A 59 19.12 -11.14 -0.28
CA GLY A 59 19.76 -12.31 0.31
C GLY A 59 20.45 -13.24 -0.70
N PRO A 60 20.84 -14.46 -0.26
CA PRO A 60 21.54 -15.43 -1.07
C PRO A 60 20.62 -16.29 -1.95
N GLY A 61 19.33 -15.95 -2.07
CA GLY A 61 18.32 -16.77 -2.74
C GLY A 61 18.61 -17.05 -4.22
N ASP A 62 18.17 -18.21 -4.70
CA ASP A 62 18.41 -18.63 -6.08
C ASP A 62 17.47 -17.90 -7.08
N PRO A 63 18.01 -17.29 -8.15
CA PRO A 63 17.19 -16.57 -9.13
C PRO A 63 16.17 -17.43 -9.90
N LYS A 64 16.43 -18.74 -10.09
CA LYS A 64 15.50 -19.65 -10.76
C LYS A 64 14.35 -19.99 -9.83
N GLU A 65 14.63 -20.28 -8.56
CA GLU A 65 13.61 -20.49 -7.55
C GLU A 65 12.71 -19.26 -7.41
N TYR A 66 13.30 -18.07 -7.33
CA TYR A 66 12.57 -16.80 -7.31
C TYR A 66 11.63 -16.66 -8.52
N LYS A 67 12.11 -16.98 -9.72
CA LYS A 67 11.30 -16.93 -10.94
C LYS A 67 10.12 -17.92 -10.91
N GLU A 68 10.30 -19.10 -10.32
CA GLU A 68 9.22 -20.08 -10.16
C GLU A 68 8.18 -19.62 -9.15
N LEU A 69 8.60 -19.10 -7.99
CA LEU A 69 7.70 -18.60 -6.95
C LEU A 69 6.85 -17.42 -7.43
N ARG A 70 7.42 -16.50 -8.22
CA ARG A 70 6.67 -15.36 -8.79
C ARG A 70 5.52 -15.76 -9.72
N LYS A 71 5.48 -17.01 -10.21
CA LYS A 71 4.33 -17.48 -10.99
C LYS A 71 3.07 -17.56 -10.14
N THR A 72 3.21 -17.85 -8.84
CA THR A 72 2.08 -18.05 -7.94
C THR A 72 1.94 -16.95 -6.89
N LYS A 73 3.06 -16.40 -6.41
CA LYS A 73 3.12 -15.34 -5.40
C LYS A 73 3.05 -13.94 -6.03
N PRO A 74 2.51 -12.94 -5.32
CA PRO A 74 2.56 -11.54 -5.77
C PRO A 74 4.00 -11.02 -5.69
N SER A 75 4.40 -10.19 -6.65
CA SER A 75 5.74 -9.59 -6.66
C SER A 75 5.66 -8.07 -6.82
N TYR A 76 6.60 -7.33 -6.22
CA TYR A 76 6.67 -5.88 -6.36
C TYR A 76 6.82 -5.41 -7.82
N ARG A 77 7.37 -6.30 -8.65
CA ARG A 77 7.56 -6.11 -10.10
C ARG A 77 6.30 -6.33 -10.91
N ASP A 78 5.25 -6.90 -10.32
CA ASP A 78 4.00 -7.13 -11.01
C ASP A 78 3.17 -5.84 -11.11
N LYS A 79 2.33 -5.77 -12.15
CA LYS A 79 1.32 -4.73 -12.29
C LYS A 79 -0.03 -5.29 -11.87
N PHE A 80 -0.71 -4.56 -11.01
CA PHE A 80 -2.01 -4.95 -10.51
C PHE A 80 -3.07 -3.88 -10.77
N GLU A 81 -4.31 -4.31 -10.91
CA GLU A 81 -5.49 -3.45 -10.80
C GLU A 81 -5.94 -3.45 -9.34
N LEU A 82 -5.88 -2.30 -8.67
CA LEU A 82 -6.49 -2.10 -7.37
C LEU A 82 -8.01 -2.03 -7.55
N LEU A 83 -8.72 -2.98 -6.95
CA LEU A 83 -10.17 -3.14 -7.10
C LEU A 83 -10.95 -2.47 -5.96
N ARG A 84 -10.46 -2.61 -4.73
CA ARG A 84 -11.03 -2.01 -3.51
C ARG A 84 -10.00 -2.00 -2.38
N ILE A 85 -10.30 -1.23 -1.35
CA ILE A 85 -9.55 -1.22 -0.08
C ILE A 85 -10.50 -1.52 1.09
N GLU A 86 -9.98 -2.16 2.12
CA GLU A 86 -10.75 -2.64 3.25
C GLU A 86 -9.92 -2.62 4.55
N LYS A 87 -10.52 -2.17 5.65
CA LYS A 87 -9.88 -2.22 6.99
C LYS A 87 -10.16 -3.57 7.64
N GLY A 88 -9.22 -4.04 8.46
CA GLY A 88 -9.39 -5.26 9.27
C GLY A 88 -9.23 -6.55 8.47
N VAL A 89 -8.62 -6.45 7.28
CA VAL A 89 -8.20 -7.61 6.50
C VAL A 89 -6.79 -7.98 6.94
N ASP A 90 -6.57 -9.26 7.13
CA ASP A 90 -5.26 -9.83 7.38
C ASP A 90 -4.95 -10.86 6.29
N SER A 91 -3.79 -10.75 5.66
CA SER A 91 -3.36 -11.61 4.57
C SER A 91 -1.89 -11.97 4.74
N GLU A 92 -1.52 -13.20 4.35
CA GLU A 92 -0.13 -13.66 4.36
C GLU A 92 0.83 -12.82 3.51
N TRP A 93 0.29 -11.99 2.61
CA TRP A 93 1.07 -11.12 1.72
C TRP A 93 1.22 -9.69 2.25
N MET A 94 0.68 -9.38 3.43
CA MET A 94 0.78 -8.06 4.05
C MET A 94 1.98 -8.01 4.99
N LEU A 95 2.83 -7.00 4.85
CA LEU A 95 3.94 -6.78 5.78
C LEU A 95 3.45 -6.37 7.18
N PHE A 96 2.41 -5.54 7.24
CA PHE A 96 1.89 -4.94 8.48
C PHE A 96 0.55 -5.56 8.89
N HIS A 97 0.60 -6.85 9.25
CA HIS A 97 -0.55 -7.65 9.66
C HIS A 97 -1.44 -6.96 10.72
N GLY A 98 -2.74 -6.90 10.44
CA GLY A 98 -3.75 -6.35 11.36
C GLY A 98 -3.75 -4.83 11.55
N GLU A 99 -2.80 -4.10 10.96
CA GLU A 99 -2.68 -2.64 11.11
C GLU A 99 -2.93 -1.87 9.81
N ASP A 100 -2.44 -2.37 8.66
CA ASP A 100 -2.60 -1.72 7.35
C ASP A 100 -4.01 -1.92 6.78
N LEU A 101 -4.37 -1.09 5.80
CA LEU A 101 -5.52 -1.30 4.94
C LEU A 101 -5.21 -2.39 3.91
N GLY A 102 -6.07 -3.39 3.85
CA GLY A 102 -6.00 -4.43 2.82
C GLY A 102 -6.38 -3.86 1.45
N ALA A 103 -5.47 -3.99 0.50
CA ALA A 103 -5.65 -3.66 -0.90
C ALA A 103 -6.00 -4.93 -1.69
N HIS A 104 -7.25 -5.05 -2.11
CA HIS A 104 -7.68 -6.15 -2.99
C HIS A 104 -7.27 -5.82 -4.41
N VAL A 105 -6.35 -6.61 -4.95
CA VAL A 105 -5.72 -6.34 -6.24
C VAL A 105 -5.84 -7.53 -7.18
N ARG A 106 -5.90 -7.27 -8.49
CA ARG A 106 -5.84 -8.28 -9.54
C ARG A 106 -4.57 -8.13 -10.37
N ARG A 107 -3.74 -9.15 -10.44
CA ARG A 107 -2.53 -9.14 -11.26
C ARG A 107 -2.88 -9.14 -12.74
N LYS A 108 -2.30 -8.21 -13.50
CA LYS A 108 -2.64 -8.02 -14.92
C LYS A 108 -2.14 -9.14 -15.84
N SER A 109 -1.08 -9.84 -15.47
CA SER A 109 -0.48 -10.87 -16.33
C SER A 109 -1.29 -12.15 -16.41
N ASP A 110 -2.02 -12.50 -15.34
CA ASP A 110 -2.75 -13.78 -15.27
C ASP A 110 -4.10 -13.72 -14.53
N GLY A 111 -4.53 -12.53 -14.11
CA GLY A 111 -5.85 -12.33 -13.50
C GLY A 111 -5.98 -12.85 -12.06
N ARG A 112 -4.91 -13.33 -11.43
CA ARG A 112 -4.95 -13.78 -10.03
C ARG A 112 -5.22 -12.61 -9.09
N GLU A 113 -6.00 -12.86 -8.06
CA GLU A 113 -6.34 -11.87 -7.05
C GLU A 113 -5.54 -12.09 -5.77
N PHE A 114 -5.14 -11.00 -5.14
CA PHE A 114 -4.38 -10.98 -3.89
C PHE A 114 -4.94 -9.89 -2.98
N CYS A 115 -4.70 -10.02 -1.68
CA CYS A 115 -4.85 -8.91 -0.74
C CYS A 115 -3.46 -8.53 -0.23
N LEU A 116 -3.02 -7.31 -0.50
CA LEU A 116 -1.70 -6.78 -0.13
C LEU A 116 -1.86 -5.62 0.85
N GLY A 117 -0.80 -5.19 1.51
CA GLY A 117 -0.84 -3.96 2.30
C GLY A 117 -0.95 -2.75 1.38
N LEU A 118 -1.87 -1.82 1.65
CA LEU A 118 -1.97 -0.60 0.86
C LEU A 118 -0.72 0.28 1.01
N ALA A 119 -0.07 0.26 2.18
CA ALA A 119 1.18 0.97 2.42
C ALA A 119 2.36 0.40 1.60
N GLU A 120 2.26 -0.85 1.13
CA GLU A 120 3.26 -1.53 0.32
C GLU A 120 3.09 -1.25 -1.19
N LEU A 121 2.10 -0.46 -1.58
CA LEU A 121 1.74 -0.21 -2.98
C LEU A 121 1.93 1.26 -3.38
N LYS A 122 2.16 1.47 -4.67
CA LYS A 122 2.12 2.79 -5.30
C LYS A 122 1.35 2.75 -6.61
N ALA A 123 0.64 3.82 -6.93
CA ALA A 123 0.02 3.97 -8.25
C ALA A 123 1.10 4.06 -9.33
N VAL A 124 0.84 3.43 -10.48
CA VAL A 124 1.78 3.48 -11.62
C VAL A 124 1.74 4.83 -12.30
N ASP A 125 0.55 5.40 -12.51
CA ASP A 125 0.39 6.73 -13.09
C ASP A 125 0.59 7.82 -12.04
N ARG A 126 1.79 8.41 -12.03
CA ARG A 126 2.20 9.51 -11.14
C ARG A 126 1.41 10.80 -11.35
N ARG A 127 0.71 10.96 -12.47
CA ARG A 127 -0.14 12.12 -12.76
C ARG A 127 -1.57 11.92 -12.28
N SER A 128 -1.95 10.68 -11.93
CA SER A 128 -3.28 10.40 -11.42
C SER A 128 -3.48 10.98 -10.01
N PRO A 129 -4.70 11.38 -9.64
CA PRO A 129 -5.02 11.72 -8.26
C PRO A 129 -4.72 10.57 -7.28
N ASN A 130 -4.91 9.32 -7.73
CA ASN A 130 -4.68 8.12 -6.92
C ASN A 130 -3.22 7.98 -6.48
N PHE A 131 -2.26 8.46 -7.29
CA PHE A 131 -0.85 8.47 -6.88
C PHE A 131 -0.66 9.22 -5.57
N ARG A 132 -1.21 10.44 -5.47
CA ARG A 132 -1.09 11.24 -4.25
C ARG A 132 -1.85 10.59 -3.09
N LEU A 133 -3.08 10.13 -3.32
CA LEU A 133 -3.90 9.51 -2.27
C LEU A 133 -3.22 8.29 -1.64
N ILE A 134 -2.71 7.37 -2.46
CA ILE A 134 -2.03 6.16 -1.97
C ILE A 134 -0.70 6.52 -1.30
N ASN A 135 0.07 7.44 -1.90
CA ASN A 135 1.35 7.87 -1.35
C ASN A 135 1.21 8.60 -0.01
N ASP A 136 0.19 9.44 0.15
CA ASP A 136 -0.11 10.16 1.40
C ASP A 136 -0.44 9.18 2.53
N TYR A 137 -1.26 8.17 2.25
CA TYR A 137 -1.54 7.10 3.21
C TYR A 137 -0.28 6.29 3.57
N ALA A 138 0.46 5.78 2.58
CA ALA A 138 1.66 4.97 2.81
C ALA A 138 2.71 5.74 3.64
N THR A 139 2.93 7.02 3.32
CA THR A 139 3.88 7.88 4.04
C THR A 139 3.45 8.10 5.48
N TRP A 140 2.18 8.44 5.71
CA TRP A 140 1.63 8.62 7.05
C TRP A 140 1.73 7.32 7.87
N PHE A 141 1.25 6.21 7.30
CA PHE A 141 1.15 4.92 7.98
C PHE A 141 2.51 4.45 8.50
N VAL A 142 3.53 4.46 7.64
CA VAL A 142 4.89 4.01 7.99
C VAL A 142 5.49 4.92 9.07
N ASN A 143 5.41 6.24 8.91
CA ASN A 143 5.97 7.18 9.89
C ASN A 143 5.27 7.13 11.26
N SER A 144 3.94 6.98 11.27
CA SER A 144 3.15 6.91 12.49
C SER A 144 3.30 5.59 13.24
N ARG A 145 3.65 4.49 12.55
CA ARG A 145 3.96 3.20 13.19
C ARG A 145 5.28 3.25 13.98
N PHE A 146 6.30 3.94 13.47
CA PHE A 146 7.61 4.05 14.14
C PHE A 146 7.61 4.98 15.36
N ASN A 147 6.66 5.90 15.45
CA ASN A 147 6.56 6.87 16.54
C ASN A 147 5.57 6.46 17.65
N ARG A 148 5.13 5.19 17.70
CA ARG A 148 4.28 4.67 18.78
C ARG A 148 5.06 4.27 20.02
#